data_AF-D3G1H1-F1
#
_entry.id   AF-D3G1H1-F1
#
_cell.length_a   1.000
_cell.length_b   1.000
_cell.length_c   1.000
_cell.angle_alpha   90.00
_cell.angle_beta   90.00
_cell.angle_gamma   90.00
#
_symmetry.space_group_name_H-M   'P 1'
#
loop_
_entity.id
_entity.type
_entity.pdbx_description
1 polymer ?
#
loop_
_entity_poly.entity_id
_entity_poly.type
_entity_poly.pdbx_seq_one_letter_code
_entity_poly.pdbx_strand_id
1 'polypeptide(L)'
;MKTVGFNIVGHETFLIQPNLKDFFLYSGKYEPKMYLDEKVRSGISTFANLASKEEVEEGCNKLKKDIETKKIENVLNNFSSDLGDYVYIVAEKK
;
A
#
# COMPACT_ATOMS: atom_id res chain seq x y z
N MET A 1 18.42 3.08 -13.42
CA MET A 1 19.34 4.06 -12.78
C MET A 1 20.76 4.01 -13.37
N LYS A 2 21.48 2.87 -13.32
CA LYS A 2 22.86 2.80 -13.86
C LYS A 2 22.98 3.11 -15.36
N THR A 3 21.98 2.73 -16.15
CA THR A 3 21.93 2.96 -17.61
C THR A 3 21.57 4.38 -18.02
N VAL A 4 21.20 5.25 -17.06
CA VAL A 4 20.75 6.63 -17.30
C VAL A 4 21.62 7.66 -16.56
N GLY A 5 22.86 7.30 -16.23
CA GLY A 5 23.85 8.24 -15.66
C GLY A 5 23.79 8.43 -14.14
N PHE A 6 23.11 7.55 -13.39
CA PHE A 6 23.09 7.59 -11.92
C PHE A 6 23.85 6.40 -11.33
N ASN A 7 24.66 6.66 -10.31
CA ASN A 7 25.28 5.63 -9.47
C ASN A 7 24.51 5.48 -8.16
N ILE A 8 24.02 4.28 -7.84
CA ILE A 8 23.36 4.03 -6.55
C ILE A 8 24.43 3.92 -5.48
N VAL A 9 24.32 4.72 -4.43
CA VAL A 9 25.27 4.79 -3.31
C VAL A 9 24.69 4.26 -2.00
N GLY A 10 23.38 4.02 -1.94
CA GLY A 10 22.74 3.43 -0.77
C GLY A 10 21.28 3.08 -1.00
N HIS A 11 20.72 2.31 -0.07
CA HIS A 11 19.29 2.08 0.04
C HIS A 11 18.90 1.82 1.50
N GLU A 12 17.64 2.09 1.83
CA GLU A 12 17.06 1.83 3.15
C GLU A 12 15.63 1.31 2.97
N THR A 13 15.27 0.25 3.67
CA THR A 13 13.91 -0.30 3.63
C THR A 13 12.98 0.50 4.55
N PHE A 14 11.73 0.63 4.14
CA PHE A 14 10.69 1.28 4.92
C PHE A 14 9.52 0.32 5.09
N LEU A 15 9.21 0.00 6.34
CA LEU A 15 7.99 -0.69 6.71
C LEU A 15 6.89 0.33 6.97
N ILE A 16 5.69 0.03 6.49
CA ILE A 16 4.49 0.79 6.85
C ILE A 16 4.40 0.92 8.37
N GLN A 17 4.02 2.10 8.84
CA GLN A 17 3.80 2.35 10.26
C GLN A 17 2.30 2.45 10.52
N PRO A 18 1.80 1.93 11.66
CA PRO A 18 0.37 1.94 11.97
C PRO A 18 -0.22 3.34 12.20
N ASN A 19 0.63 4.35 12.40
CA ASN A 19 0.25 5.73 12.68
C ASN A 19 0.52 6.70 11.51
N LEU A 20 0.64 6.19 10.28
CA LEU A 20 0.79 7.03 9.09
C LEU A 20 -0.41 7.97 8.91
N LYS A 21 -0.11 9.21 8.54
CA LYS A 21 -1.11 10.25 8.22
C LYS A 21 -1.32 10.41 6.72
N ASP A 22 -0.34 9.99 5.93
CA ASP A 22 -0.40 10.03 4.47
C ASP A 22 -0.94 8.69 3.95
N PHE A 23 -2.01 8.76 3.16
CA PHE A 23 -2.79 7.62 2.73
C PHE A 23 -2.52 7.29 1.26
N PHE A 24 -1.30 6.78 1.00
CA PHE A 24 -0.93 6.21 -0.29
C PHE A 24 -1.38 4.74 -0.40
N LEU A 25 -1.27 4.16 -1.60
CA LEU A 25 -1.92 2.89 -1.97
C LEU A 25 -1.83 1.74 -0.95
N TYR A 26 -0.68 1.57 -0.28
CA TYR A 26 -0.46 0.47 0.67
C TYR A 26 -0.38 0.94 2.14
N SER A 27 -0.78 2.17 2.45
CA SER A 27 -0.67 2.74 3.81
C SER A 27 -1.55 2.03 4.83
N GLY A 28 -2.68 1.47 4.41
CA GLY A 28 -3.66 0.76 5.25
C GLY A 28 -3.28 -0.68 5.61
N LYS A 29 -1.99 -1.06 5.58
CA LYS A 29 -1.52 -2.42 5.93
C LYS A 29 -2.03 -2.89 7.29
N TYR A 30 -2.05 -2.01 8.30
CA TYR A 30 -2.48 -2.36 9.66
C TYR A 30 -3.94 -1.97 9.96
N GLU A 31 -4.54 -1.07 9.18
CA GLU A 31 -5.93 -0.61 9.34
C GLU A 31 -6.66 -0.65 7.99
N PRO A 32 -6.87 -1.84 7.39
CA PRO A 32 -7.40 -1.96 6.04
C PRO A 32 -8.84 -1.47 5.92
N LYS A 33 -9.58 -1.35 7.03
CA LYS A 33 -10.94 -0.79 7.07
C LYS A 33 -11.00 0.62 6.47
N MET A 34 -9.90 1.37 6.51
CA MET A 34 -9.84 2.71 5.90
C MET A 34 -10.17 2.71 4.41
N TYR A 35 -9.88 1.62 3.68
CA TYR A 35 -10.20 1.53 2.25
C TYR A 35 -11.71 1.41 1.97
N LEU A 36 -12.54 1.20 2.99
CA LEU A 36 -14.00 1.27 2.85
C LEU A 36 -14.50 2.72 2.82
N ASP A 37 -13.69 3.71 3.22
CA ASP A 37 -14.01 5.12 3.06
C ASP A 37 -13.72 5.56 1.61
N GLU A 38 -14.75 6.03 0.92
CA GLU A 38 -14.63 6.56 -0.44
C GLU A 38 -13.68 7.76 -0.53
N LYS A 39 -13.60 8.59 0.52
CA LYS A 39 -12.68 9.75 0.55
C LYS A 39 -11.21 9.32 0.56
N VAL A 40 -10.92 8.20 1.23
CA VAL A 40 -9.56 7.62 1.22
C VAL A 40 -9.25 7.11 -0.18
N ARG A 41 -10.17 6.37 -0.79
CA ARG A 41 -9.97 5.82 -2.15
C ARG A 41 -9.86 6.89 -3.21
N SER A 42 -10.62 7.98 -3.13
CA SER A 42 -10.54 9.09 -4.09
C SER A 42 -9.21 9.85 -4.02
N GLY A 43 -8.50 9.79 -2.89
CA GLY A 43 -7.13 10.30 -2.75
C GLY A 43 -6.04 9.40 -3.34
N ILE A 44 -6.36 8.15 -3.71
CA ILE A 44 -5.42 7.17 -4.22
C ILE A 44 -5.66 6.96 -5.71
N SER A 45 -4.72 7.40 -6.55
CA SER A 45 -4.86 7.40 -8.01
C SER A 45 -5.18 6.04 -8.62
N THR A 46 -4.67 4.95 -8.04
CA THR A 46 -4.98 3.59 -8.50
C THR A 46 -6.47 3.31 -8.42
N PHE A 47 -7.13 3.66 -7.31
CA PHE A 47 -8.57 3.45 -7.16
C PHE A 47 -9.38 4.50 -7.93
N ALA A 48 -8.92 5.75 -7.94
CA ALA A 48 -9.66 6.86 -8.56
C ALA A 48 -9.62 6.84 -10.09
N ASN A 49 -8.49 6.43 -10.69
CA ASN A 49 -8.22 6.65 -12.11
C ASN A 49 -7.86 5.38 -12.90
N LEU A 50 -7.38 4.32 -12.25
CA LEU A 50 -6.84 3.15 -12.96
C LEU A 50 -7.75 1.92 -12.87
N ALA A 51 -8.31 1.63 -11.70
CA ALA A 51 -9.19 0.49 -11.47
C ALA A 51 -10.62 0.78 -11.98
N SER A 52 -11.35 -0.26 -12.40
CA SER A 52 -12.75 -0.10 -12.75
C SER A 52 -13.61 0.08 -11.49
N LYS A 53 -14.77 0.70 -11.64
CA LYS A 53 -15.72 0.86 -10.52
C LYS A 53 -16.14 -0.50 -9.98
N GLU A 54 -16.37 -1.46 -10.88
CA GLU A 54 -16.81 -2.82 -10.55
C GLU A 54 -15.74 -3.58 -9.74
N GLU A 55 -14.47 -3.49 -10.15
CA GLU A 55 -13.34 -4.11 -9.43
C GLU A 55 -13.20 -3.52 -8.02
N VAL A 56 -13.30 -2.20 -7.91
CA VAL A 56 -13.22 -1.49 -6.64
C VAL A 56 -14.38 -1.85 -5.71
N GLU A 57 -15.60 -1.98 -6.23
CA GLU A 57 -16.78 -2.39 -5.47
C GLU A 57 -16.66 -3.85 -5.00
N GLU A 58 -16.23 -4.77 -5.86
CA GLU A 58 -15.98 -6.17 -5.51
C GLU A 58 -14.92 -6.28 -4.39
N GLY A 59 -13.81 -5.55 -4.54
CA GLY A 59 -12.75 -5.50 -3.54
C GLY A 59 -13.24 -4.98 -2.18
N CYS A 60 -14.03 -3.91 -2.16
CA CYS A 60 -14.62 -3.38 -0.92
C CYS A 60 -15.60 -4.36 -0.28
N ASN A 61 -16.43 -5.05 -1.07
CA ASN A 61 -17.36 -6.04 -0.55
C ASN A 61 -16.62 -7.24 0.07
N LYS A 62 -15.54 -7.70 -0.57
CA LYS A 62 -14.68 -8.76 -0.04
C LYS A 62 -14.00 -8.33 1.26
N LEU A 63 -13.40 -7.14 1.29
CA LEU A 63 -12.77 -6.57 2.48
C LEU A 63 -13.77 -6.46 3.64
N LYS A 64 -14.96 -5.93 3.39
CA LYS A 64 -16.02 -5.81 4.39
C LYS A 64 -16.38 -7.18 4.98
N LYS A 65 -16.57 -8.18 4.13
CA LYS A 65 -16.86 -9.56 4.56
C LYS A 65 -15.72 -10.16 5.39
N ASP A 66 -14.47 -9.93 5.00
CA ASP A 66 -13.32 -10.46 5.74
C ASP A 66 -13.18 -9.80 7.11
N ILE A 67 -13.51 -8.51 7.24
CA ILE A 67 -13.59 -7.80 8.53
C ILE A 67 -14.73 -8.37 9.39
N GLU A 68 -15.94 -8.49 8.83
CA GLU A 68 -17.13 -8.99 9.54
C GLU A 68 -16.94 -10.43 10.04
N THR A 69 -16.24 -11.26 9.26
CA THR A 69 -15.98 -12.67 9.59
C THR A 69 -14.68 -12.89 10.35
N LYS A 70 -13.95 -11.82 10.71
CA LYS A 70 -12.61 -11.84 11.34
C LYS A 70 -11.53 -12.57 10.52
N LYS A 71 -11.80 -12.91 9.26
CA LYS A 71 -10.81 -13.50 8.34
C LYS A 71 -9.69 -12.54 8.00
N ILE A 72 -9.92 -11.23 8.17
CA ILE A 72 -8.93 -10.20 7.92
C ILE A 72 -7.63 -10.43 8.72
N GLU A 73 -7.70 -10.97 9.94
CA GLU A 73 -6.53 -11.27 10.77
C GLU A 73 -5.61 -12.30 10.09
N ASN A 74 -6.19 -13.34 9.48
CA ASN A 74 -5.44 -14.35 8.73
C ASN A 74 -4.81 -13.76 7.46
N VAL A 75 -5.52 -12.86 6.78
CA VAL A 75 -4.99 -12.16 5.60
C VAL A 75 -3.77 -11.35 6.01
N LEU A 76 -3.88 -10.52 7.04
CA LEU A 76 -2.77 -9.68 7.52
C LEU A 76 -1.54 -10.51 7.92
N ASN A 77 -1.74 -11.64 8.60
CA ASN A 77 -0.65 -12.53 9.01
C ASN A 77 0.09 -13.16 7.83
N ASN A 78 -0.57 -13.37 6.68
CA ASN A 78 0.08 -13.93 5.50
C ASN A 78 0.96 -12.92 4.75
N PHE A 79 0.82 -11.62 5.04
CA PHE A 79 1.57 -10.53 4.41
C PHE A 79 2.52 -9.82 5.38
N SER A 80 2.82 -10.43 6.53
CA SER A 80 3.94 -9.98 7.36
C SER A 80 5.27 -10.26 6.63
N SER A 81 6.11 -9.24 6.53
CA SER A 81 7.42 -9.33 5.88
C SER A 81 8.35 -8.33 6.53
N ASP A 82 9.57 -8.78 6.79
CA ASP A 82 10.66 -7.95 7.33
C ASP A 82 11.56 -7.38 6.22
N LEU A 83 11.26 -7.68 4.96
CA LEU A 83 12.04 -7.24 3.80
C LEU A 83 11.80 -5.77 3.41
N GLY A 84 10.83 -5.11 4.04
CA GLY A 84 10.40 -3.75 3.72
C GLY A 84 9.18 -3.71 2.80
N ASP A 85 8.31 -2.71 3.00
CA ASP A 85 7.15 -2.46 2.15
C ASP A 85 7.49 -1.47 1.02
N TYR A 86 8.45 -0.56 1.29
CA TYR A 86 9.01 0.41 0.37
C TYR A 86 10.54 0.46 0.52
N VAL A 87 11.22 1.11 -0.43
CA VAL A 87 12.67 1.30 -0.40
C VAL A 87 13.04 2.74 -0.76
N TYR A 88 13.83 3.38 0.08
CA TYR A 88 14.56 4.58 -0.26
C TYR A 88 15.81 4.19 -1.02
N ILE A 89 16.10 4.87 -2.13
CA ILE A 89 17.32 4.68 -2.91
C ILE A 89 18.05 6.01 -2.95
N VAL A 90 19.33 6.00 -2.58
CA VAL A 90 20.22 7.16 -2.70
C VAL A 90 21.10 6.96 -3.92
N ALA A 91 21.09 7.93 -4.83
CA ALA A 91 21.88 7.87 -6.04
C ALA A 91 22.52 9.22 -6.37
N GLU A 92 23.76 9.17 -6.86
CA GLU A 92 24.52 10.32 -7.30
C GLU A 92 24.53 10.38 -8.82
N LYS A 93 24.41 11.59 -9.37
CA LYS A 93 24.59 11.81 -10.80
C LYS A 93 26.08 11.65 -11.11
N LYS A 94 26.39 10.86 -12.14
CA LYS A 94 27.74 10.77 -12.70
C LYS A 94 28.14 12.05 -13.41
#